data_AF-A0A822EW33-F1
#
_entry.id   AF-A0A822EW33-F1
#
_cell.length_a   1.000
_cell.length_b   1.000
_cell.length_c   1.000
_cell.angle_alpha   90.00
_cell.angle_beta   90.00
_cell.angle_gamma   90.00
#
_symmetry.space_group_name_H-M   'P 1'
#
loop_
_entity.id
_entity.type
_entity.pdbx_description
1 polymer ?
#
loop_
_entity_poly.entity_id
_entity_poly.type
_entity_poly.pdbx_seq_one_letter_code
_entity_poly.pdbx_strand_id
1 'polypeptide(L)'
;MITKGSVLPVLSVRVHPWETDSVTPTVQQFDSYSELEKFVRDSADPKVLPGVTLFLHFPWLGNIGHTLFDGLYPAYVALIRFPPRHLQPFRLLASIDECTTCRDEDIFNRFSGLGIMKHYVLNDMSNGSWFVFDEFVMGSGMMCQRCTQSNLQLPGGVELDGSRLFRDRMYLQYGVIPPVRRYNYSTEGRNRHDILVAYVIDNKRYTESDREEINAAMKEINNYTIEHQNRSIADINKLDWPLVKVSYIHYYRIGEAHKKKTSRFKATPIDARSPTYELIETYFTAQLRLLRTMDIQITGPGTGSMYQSFVPDG
;
A
#
# COMPACT_ATOMS: atom_id res chain seq x y z
N MET A 1 18.04 24.08 -11.49
CA MET A 1 18.64 25.42 -11.67
C MET A 1 19.81 25.53 -10.71
N ILE A 2 20.98 26.04 -11.14
CA ILE A 2 22.15 26.23 -10.27
C ILE A 2 22.87 27.55 -10.57
N THR A 3 23.58 28.09 -9.59
CA THR A 3 24.52 29.19 -9.80
C THR A 3 25.85 28.65 -10.33
N LYS A 4 26.52 29.43 -11.18
CA LYS A 4 27.85 29.10 -11.72
C LYS A 4 28.86 28.90 -10.59
N GLY A 5 29.66 27.85 -10.68
CA GLY A 5 30.58 27.42 -9.62
C GLY A 5 29.96 26.43 -8.62
N SER A 6 28.64 26.21 -8.65
CA SER A 6 28.02 25.09 -7.94
C SER A 6 28.17 23.81 -8.74
N VAL A 7 28.60 22.73 -8.08
CA VAL A 7 28.68 21.40 -8.69
C VAL A 7 27.52 20.57 -8.15
N LEU A 8 26.57 20.23 -9.02
CA LEU A 8 25.68 19.11 -8.73
C LEU A 8 26.39 17.82 -9.16
N PRO A 9 26.27 16.72 -8.39
CA PRO A 9 26.65 15.42 -8.90
C PRO A 9 25.87 15.13 -10.20
N VAL A 10 26.37 14.22 -11.04
CA VAL A 10 25.60 13.74 -12.19
C VAL A 10 24.34 13.07 -11.64
N LEU A 11 23.23 13.81 -11.65
CA LEU A 11 21.94 13.34 -11.18
C LEU A 11 21.28 12.56 -12.31
N SER A 12 21.31 11.25 -12.16
CA SER A 12 20.63 10.29 -13.01
C SER A 12 19.38 9.86 -12.26
N VAL A 13 18.19 10.22 -12.77
CA VAL A 13 16.92 9.82 -12.18
C VAL A 13 16.28 8.72 -13.02
N ARG A 14 15.71 7.72 -12.35
CA ARG A 14 14.92 6.67 -12.99
C ARG A 14 13.44 7.00 -12.86
N VAL A 15 12.81 7.39 -13.95
CA VAL A 15 11.38 7.72 -14.01
C VAL A 15 10.50 6.51 -14.28
N HIS A 16 11.10 5.41 -14.75
CA HIS A 16 10.39 4.19 -15.11
C HIS A 16 11.10 2.96 -14.52
N PRO A 17 10.37 1.99 -13.93
CA PRO A 17 10.95 0.81 -13.29
C PRO A 17 11.60 -0.17 -14.27
N TRP A 18 11.18 -0.15 -15.54
CA TRP A 18 11.65 -1.08 -16.57
C TRP A 18 12.57 -0.44 -17.62
N GLU A 19 12.71 0.89 -17.58
CA GLU A 19 13.70 1.55 -18.45
C GLU A 19 15.03 1.60 -17.71
N THR A 20 16.07 1.12 -18.38
CA THR A 20 17.44 1.20 -17.88
C THR A 20 18.03 2.59 -18.08
N ASP A 21 17.44 3.36 -18.98
CA ASP A 21 17.90 4.68 -19.36
C ASP A 21 17.52 5.66 -18.27
N SER A 22 18.53 6.27 -17.67
CA SER A 22 18.29 7.34 -16.74
C SER A 22 18.04 8.64 -17.45
N VAL A 23 17.02 9.37 -17.00
CA VAL A 23 16.83 10.75 -17.42
C VAL A 23 17.85 11.61 -16.69
N THR A 24 18.65 12.36 -17.45
CA THR A 24 19.49 13.42 -16.90
C THR A 24 18.69 14.71 -16.95
N PRO A 25 18.33 15.32 -15.81
CA PRO A 25 17.58 16.57 -15.80
C PRO A 25 18.34 17.66 -16.57
N THR A 26 17.64 18.44 -17.39
CA THR A 26 18.23 19.63 -18.00
C THR A 26 18.57 20.65 -16.93
N VAL A 27 19.84 21.06 -16.87
CA VAL A 27 20.32 22.03 -15.88
C VAL A 27 20.48 23.39 -16.53
N GLN A 28 19.68 24.36 -16.08
CA GLN A 28 19.91 25.78 -16.37
C GLN A 28 20.85 26.38 -15.33
N GLN A 29 21.93 27.00 -15.81
CA GLN A 29 22.93 27.69 -15.00
C GLN A 29 22.73 29.20 -15.07
N PHE A 30 22.96 29.90 -13.95
CA PHE A 30 22.88 31.35 -13.84
C PHE A 30 24.22 31.90 -13.36
N ASP A 31 24.68 33.05 -13.87
CA ASP A 31 25.98 33.61 -13.49
C ASP A 31 25.99 34.14 -12.05
N SER A 32 24.81 34.45 -11.49
CA SER A 32 24.67 34.88 -10.09
C SER A 32 23.33 34.44 -9.45
N TYR A 33 23.26 34.51 -8.13
CA TYR A 33 22.00 34.31 -7.40
C TYR A 33 20.95 35.37 -7.78
N SER A 34 21.37 36.61 -8.04
CA SER A 34 20.46 37.68 -8.46
C SER A 34 19.80 37.38 -9.81
N GLU A 35 20.54 36.78 -10.75
CA GLU A 35 19.98 36.35 -12.03
C GLU A 35 19.02 35.16 -11.87
N LEU A 36 19.36 34.20 -11.02
CA LEU A 36 18.47 33.10 -10.68
C LEU A 36 17.16 33.64 -10.06
N GLU A 37 17.27 34.53 -9.06
CA GLU A 37 16.11 35.12 -8.41
C GLU A 37 15.26 35.91 -9.41
N LYS A 38 15.88 36.71 -10.27
CA LYS A 38 15.19 37.45 -11.33
C LYS A 38 14.49 36.51 -12.31
N PHE A 39 15.14 35.44 -12.73
CA PHE A 39 14.52 34.44 -13.60
C PHE A 39 13.32 33.77 -12.93
N VAL A 40 13.45 33.37 -11.66
CA VAL A 40 12.36 32.74 -10.91
C VAL A 40 11.17 33.68 -10.76
N ARG A 41 11.42 34.95 -10.43
CA ARG A 41 10.37 35.96 -10.23
C ARG A 41 9.73 36.45 -11.53
N ASP A 42 10.54 36.71 -12.56
CA ASP A 42 10.09 37.47 -13.73
C ASP A 42 9.80 36.59 -14.96
N SER A 43 10.43 35.41 -15.05
CA SER A 43 10.33 34.54 -16.23
C SER A 43 9.63 33.22 -15.94
N ALA A 44 9.95 32.59 -14.82
CA ALA A 44 9.39 31.29 -14.47
C ALA A 44 7.99 31.41 -13.85
N ASP A 45 7.79 32.39 -12.97
CA ASP A 45 6.58 32.60 -12.15
C ASP A 45 5.94 31.27 -11.69
N PRO A 46 6.70 30.45 -10.93
CA PRO A 46 6.33 29.06 -10.74
C PRO A 46 5.14 28.91 -9.81
N LYS A 47 4.25 27.98 -10.16
CA LYS A 47 3.22 27.48 -9.25
C LYS A 47 3.88 26.59 -8.19
N VAL A 48 3.83 27.05 -6.95
CA VAL A 48 4.36 26.28 -5.81
C VAL A 48 3.39 25.17 -5.43
N LEU A 49 3.91 23.94 -5.35
CA LEU A 49 3.22 22.76 -4.87
C LEU A 49 3.70 22.46 -3.46
N PRO A 50 2.94 22.86 -2.43
CA PRO A 50 3.42 22.79 -1.06
C PRO A 50 3.45 21.35 -0.55
N GLY A 51 4.31 21.13 0.44
CA GLY A 51 4.47 19.88 1.18
C GLY A 51 5.19 18.77 0.42
N VAL A 52 5.09 17.55 0.94
CA VAL A 52 5.78 16.38 0.38
C VAL A 52 5.05 15.87 -0.85
N THR A 53 5.75 15.76 -1.97
CA THR A 53 5.29 15.04 -3.16
C THR A 53 6.13 13.79 -3.37
N LEU A 54 5.48 12.64 -3.43
CA LEU A 54 6.09 11.34 -3.67
C LEU A 54 5.79 10.89 -5.10
N PHE A 55 6.85 10.65 -5.89
CA PHE A 55 6.72 10.15 -7.24
C PHE A 55 6.60 8.62 -7.28
N LEU A 56 5.69 8.13 -8.11
CA LEU A 56 5.62 6.71 -8.48
C LEU A 56 5.29 6.59 -9.97
N HIS A 57 5.85 5.57 -10.61
CA HIS A 57 5.43 5.12 -11.93
C HIS A 57 4.90 3.69 -11.81
N PHE A 58 3.70 3.44 -12.33
CA PHE A 58 3.03 2.14 -12.19
C PHE A 58 2.11 1.83 -13.38
N PRO A 59 2.45 0.84 -14.23
CA PRO A 59 1.70 0.55 -15.45
C PRO A 59 0.57 -0.49 -15.27
N TRP A 60 0.40 -1.10 -14.09
CA TRP A 60 -0.50 -2.27 -13.92
C TRP A 60 -1.76 -1.96 -13.11
N LEU A 61 -2.50 -0.94 -13.52
CA LEU A 61 -3.79 -0.63 -12.91
C LEU A 61 -4.80 -1.78 -13.07
N GLY A 62 -5.75 -1.87 -12.15
CA GLY A 62 -6.85 -2.84 -12.20
C GLY A 62 -6.61 -4.11 -11.39
N ASN A 63 -5.45 -4.22 -10.73
CA ASN A 63 -5.16 -5.29 -9.79
C ASN A 63 -4.58 -4.73 -8.50
N ILE A 64 -5.39 -4.72 -7.44
CA ILE A 64 -5.04 -4.22 -6.10
C ILE A 64 -3.71 -4.80 -5.59
N GLY A 65 -3.44 -6.08 -5.85
CA GLY A 65 -2.18 -6.70 -5.46
C GLY A 65 -0.98 -6.01 -6.11
N HIS A 66 -1.05 -5.73 -7.42
CA HIS A 66 -0.02 -4.98 -8.13
C HIS A 66 0.04 -3.52 -7.67
N THR A 67 -1.11 -2.86 -7.46
CA THR A 67 -1.20 -1.48 -6.95
C THR A 67 -0.40 -1.32 -5.66
N LEU A 68 -0.56 -2.28 -4.73
CA LEU A 68 0.10 -2.28 -3.45
C LEU A 68 1.58 -2.68 -3.58
N PHE A 69 1.85 -3.83 -4.22
CA PHE A 69 3.16 -4.47 -4.22
C PHE A 69 4.18 -3.78 -5.12
N ASP A 70 3.82 -3.46 -6.37
CA ASP A 70 4.75 -2.90 -7.35
C ASP A 70 4.75 -1.37 -7.35
N GLY A 71 3.63 -0.76 -6.98
CA GLY A 71 3.45 0.69 -6.98
C GLY A 71 3.67 1.31 -5.60
N LEU A 72 2.67 1.21 -4.72
CA LEU A 72 2.56 2.06 -3.55
C LEU A 72 3.55 1.71 -2.43
N TYR A 73 3.76 0.42 -2.17
CA TYR A 73 4.67 -0.05 -1.13
C TYR A 73 6.12 0.39 -1.38
N PRO A 74 6.76 0.14 -2.53
CA PRO A 74 8.14 0.57 -2.77
C PRO A 74 8.28 2.10 -2.77
N ALA A 75 7.29 2.83 -3.27
CA ALA A 75 7.26 4.29 -3.18
C ALA A 75 7.22 4.77 -1.72
N TYR A 76 6.39 4.16 -0.89
CA TYR A 76 6.30 4.50 0.53
C TYR A 76 7.57 4.13 1.30
N VAL A 77 8.19 2.99 1.00
CA VAL A 77 9.49 2.60 1.59
C VAL A 77 10.57 3.63 1.25
N ALA A 78 10.58 4.19 0.03
CA ALA A 78 11.46 5.29 -0.32
C ALA A 78 11.21 6.54 0.54
N LEU A 79 9.94 6.84 0.86
CA LEU A 79 9.57 7.96 1.72
C LEU A 79 9.97 7.76 3.20
N ILE A 80 9.86 6.55 3.75
CA ILE A 80 10.19 6.27 5.16
C ILE A 80 11.66 6.59 5.47
N ARG A 81 12.56 6.45 4.49
CA ARG A 81 13.99 6.79 4.62
C ARG A 81 14.25 8.27 4.93
N PHE A 82 13.25 9.12 4.78
CA PHE A 82 13.31 10.54 5.12
C PHE A 82 12.37 10.84 6.30
N PRO A 83 12.64 10.35 7.52
CA PRO A 83 11.81 10.68 8.67
C PRO A 83 11.89 12.19 9.00
N PRO A 84 10.81 12.82 9.46
CA PRO A 84 9.49 12.25 9.78
C PRO A 84 8.48 12.30 8.61
N ARG A 85 8.90 12.45 7.34
CA ARG A 85 8.02 12.81 6.22
C ARG A 85 6.89 11.80 5.95
N HIS A 86 7.13 10.51 6.17
CA HIS A 86 6.12 9.47 6.02
C HIS A 86 4.96 9.56 7.04
N LEU A 87 5.12 10.31 8.14
CA LEU A 87 4.09 10.51 9.16
C LEU A 87 3.05 11.56 8.76
N GLN A 88 3.34 12.40 7.77
CA GLN A 88 2.45 13.46 7.31
C GLN A 88 1.64 13.01 6.07
N PRO A 89 0.51 13.67 5.77
CA PRO A 89 -0.10 13.58 4.45
C PRO A 89 0.90 14.01 3.36
N PHE A 90 0.90 13.33 2.23
CA PHE A 90 1.72 13.64 1.07
C PHE A 90 0.89 13.57 -0.21
N ARG A 91 1.36 14.23 -1.26
CA ARG A 91 0.78 14.15 -2.60
C ARG A 91 1.47 13.03 -3.37
N LEU A 92 0.72 12.24 -4.12
CA LEU A 92 1.32 11.33 -5.09
C LEU A 92 1.42 12.00 -6.45
N LEU A 93 2.62 12.11 -7.02
CA LEU A 93 2.80 12.38 -8.44
C LEU A 93 2.90 11.04 -9.16
N ALA A 94 1.82 10.61 -9.77
CA ALA A 94 1.69 9.26 -10.29
C ALA A 94 1.74 9.25 -11.83
N SER A 95 2.75 8.58 -12.37
CA SER A 95 2.81 8.22 -13.78
C SER A 95 2.10 6.87 -13.95
N ILE A 96 0.80 6.95 -14.21
CA ILE A 96 -0.12 5.82 -14.34
C ILE A 96 -0.99 6.02 -15.58
N ASP A 97 -1.45 4.92 -16.17
CA ASP A 97 -2.38 4.97 -17.31
C ASP A 97 -3.75 5.52 -16.90
N GLU A 98 -4.54 5.96 -17.88
CA GLU A 98 -5.94 6.29 -17.64
C GLU A 98 -6.74 4.99 -17.51
N CYS A 99 -7.33 4.76 -16.33
CA CYS A 99 -8.24 3.64 -16.14
C CYS A 99 -9.51 4.08 -15.42
N THR A 100 -10.56 4.32 -16.21
CA THR A 100 -11.85 4.80 -15.73
C THR A 100 -12.63 3.77 -14.88
N THR A 101 -12.30 2.48 -15.01
CA THR A 101 -12.94 1.39 -14.26
C THR A 101 -12.10 0.87 -13.09
N CYS A 102 -10.84 1.31 -12.98
CA CYS A 102 -9.93 0.83 -11.95
C CYS A 102 -10.22 1.49 -10.62
N ARG A 103 -9.97 0.75 -9.53
CA ARG A 103 -10.18 1.23 -8.15
C ARG A 103 -8.88 1.68 -7.48
N ASP A 104 -7.77 1.51 -8.19
CA ASP A 104 -6.41 1.81 -7.79
C ASP A 104 -6.24 3.28 -7.39
N GLU A 105 -6.90 4.20 -8.12
CA GLU A 105 -6.84 5.63 -7.83
C GLU A 105 -7.45 5.98 -6.47
N ASP A 106 -8.50 5.29 -6.02
CA ASP A 106 -9.05 5.48 -4.66
C ASP A 106 -8.01 5.06 -3.60
N ILE A 107 -7.28 3.96 -3.87
CA ILE A 107 -6.18 3.50 -3.01
C ILE A 107 -5.06 4.54 -2.94
N PHE A 108 -4.61 5.05 -4.09
CA PHE A 108 -3.58 6.09 -4.14
C PHE A 108 -4.02 7.36 -3.43
N ASN A 109 -5.23 7.87 -3.72
CA ASN A 109 -5.76 9.10 -3.14
C ASN A 109 -5.86 9.02 -1.61
N ARG A 110 -6.44 7.94 -1.09
CA ARG A 110 -6.63 7.77 0.36
C ARG A 110 -5.31 7.55 1.06
N PHE A 111 -4.44 6.68 0.53
CA PHE A 111 -3.17 6.39 1.19
C PHE A 111 -2.26 7.61 1.30
N SER A 112 -2.25 8.46 0.27
CA SER A 112 -1.41 9.67 0.25
C SER A 112 -1.92 10.75 1.21
N GLY A 113 -3.25 10.91 1.32
CA GLY A 113 -3.90 11.88 2.20
C GLY A 113 -3.98 13.29 1.63
N LEU A 114 -3.13 13.66 0.66
CA LEU A 114 -3.29 14.89 -0.17
C LEU A 114 -3.75 14.59 -1.60
N GLY A 115 -4.11 13.33 -1.88
CA GLY A 115 -4.58 12.89 -3.18
C GLY A 115 -3.46 12.54 -4.17
N ILE A 116 -3.89 12.29 -5.41
CA ILE A 116 -3.06 11.97 -6.57
C ILE A 116 -3.06 13.13 -7.57
N MET A 117 -1.89 13.42 -8.12
CA MET A 117 -1.68 14.25 -9.29
C MET A 117 -1.12 13.33 -10.38
N LYS A 118 -1.85 13.18 -11.47
CA LYS A 118 -1.40 12.33 -12.58
C LYS A 118 -0.32 13.06 -13.36
N HIS A 119 0.75 12.35 -13.71
CA HIS A 119 1.92 12.94 -14.37
C HIS A 119 1.56 13.60 -15.71
N TYR A 120 0.68 12.98 -16.50
CA TYR A 120 0.25 13.56 -17.77
C TYR A 120 -0.54 14.87 -17.57
N VAL A 121 -1.37 14.96 -16.50
CA VAL A 121 -2.08 16.20 -16.17
C VAL A 121 -1.09 17.30 -15.79
N LEU A 122 -0.07 16.98 -14.99
CA LEU A 122 0.99 17.94 -14.66
C LEU A 122 1.77 18.38 -15.91
N ASN A 123 2.06 17.43 -16.82
CA ASN A 123 2.73 17.71 -18.08
C ASN A 123 1.90 18.66 -18.96
N ASP A 124 0.59 18.42 -19.10
CA ASP A 124 -0.31 19.30 -19.85
C ASP A 124 -0.39 20.69 -19.22
N MET A 125 -0.45 20.76 -17.89
CA MET A 125 -0.43 22.02 -17.14
C MET A 125 0.92 22.74 -17.20
N SER A 126 2.01 22.04 -17.56
CA SER A 126 3.35 22.60 -17.65
C SER A 126 3.63 23.31 -18.98
N ASN A 127 2.71 23.22 -19.95
CA ASN A 127 2.83 23.93 -21.21
C ASN A 127 2.79 25.46 -20.99
N GLY A 128 3.97 26.07 -20.83
CA GLY A 128 4.13 27.49 -20.50
C GLY A 128 4.04 27.82 -19.02
N SER A 129 4.11 26.85 -18.10
CA SER A 129 4.11 27.09 -16.65
C SER A 129 5.20 26.28 -15.94
N TRP A 130 5.86 26.91 -14.96
CA TRP A 130 6.81 26.22 -14.10
C TRP A 130 6.14 25.74 -12.82
N PHE A 131 6.60 24.62 -12.30
CA PHE A 131 6.19 24.10 -10.99
C PHE A 131 7.40 23.98 -10.08
N VAL A 132 7.22 24.38 -8.82
CA VAL A 132 8.21 24.19 -7.77
C VAL A 132 7.58 23.33 -6.70
N PHE A 133 8.24 22.21 -6.37
CA PHE A 133 7.85 21.37 -5.24
C PHE A 133 8.64 21.82 -4.02
N ASP A 134 7.99 21.98 -2.87
CA ASP A 134 8.71 22.19 -1.60
C ASP A 134 9.65 21.00 -1.35
N GLU A 135 9.08 19.79 -1.49
CA GLU A 135 9.79 18.54 -1.32
C GLU A 135 9.32 17.53 -2.36
N PHE A 136 10.29 16.94 -3.06
CA PHE A 136 10.04 15.91 -4.07
C PHE A 136 10.87 14.66 -3.74
N VAL A 137 10.17 13.58 -3.40
CA VAL A 137 10.77 12.28 -3.09
C VAL A 137 10.56 11.35 -4.27
N MET A 138 11.66 10.80 -4.77
CA MET A 138 11.67 9.87 -5.90
C MET A 138 12.61 8.71 -5.58
N GLY A 139 12.15 7.49 -5.87
CA GLY A 139 12.98 6.29 -5.68
C GLY A 139 14.11 6.20 -6.70
N SER A 140 15.18 5.48 -6.36
CA SER A 140 16.31 5.21 -7.26
C SER A 140 16.03 4.14 -8.33
N GLY A 141 14.79 3.65 -8.43
CA GLY A 141 14.41 2.50 -9.27
C GLY A 141 14.89 1.13 -8.77
N MET A 142 15.71 1.10 -7.71
CA MET A 142 16.26 -0.14 -7.11
C MET A 142 15.65 -0.44 -5.73
N MET A 143 14.64 0.34 -5.30
CA MET A 143 13.98 0.12 -4.02
C MET A 143 13.05 -1.09 -4.10
N CYS A 144 13.26 -2.01 -3.17
CA CYS A 144 12.91 -3.42 -3.28
C CYS A 144 11.40 -3.69 -3.33
N GLN A 145 10.91 -4.29 -4.43
CA GLN A 145 9.59 -4.93 -4.50
C GLN A 145 9.51 -6.22 -3.66
N ARG A 146 10.62 -6.96 -3.52
CA ARG A 146 10.65 -8.32 -2.94
C ARG A 146 10.93 -8.37 -1.44
N CYS A 147 10.90 -7.23 -0.81
CA CYS A 147 11.23 -7.09 0.58
C CYS A 147 9.88 -6.88 1.27
N THR A 148 9.28 -7.96 1.79
CA THR A 148 8.06 -7.88 2.63
C THR A 148 8.28 -8.43 4.03
N GLN A 149 9.50 -8.88 4.38
CA GLN A 149 9.85 -9.32 5.73
C GLN A 149 9.99 -8.14 6.70
N SER A 150 9.36 -8.20 7.86
CA SER A 150 9.38 -7.16 8.90
C SER A 150 10.80 -6.76 9.34
N ASN A 151 11.73 -7.71 9.40
CA ASN A 151 13.02 -7.52 10.09
C ASN A 151 14.25 -7.30 9.19
N LEU A 152 14.17 -7.59 7.89
CA LEU A 152 15.32 -7.49 6.99
C LEU A 152 14.91 -7.09 5.58
N GLN A 153 15.16 -5.83 5.24
CA GLN A 153 14.94 -5.32 3.90
C GLN A 153 15.94 -4.22 3.59
N LEU A 154 16.50 -4.29 2.37
CA LEU A 154 17.31 -3.31 1.66
C LEU A 154 18.82 -3.58 1.62
N PRO A 155 19.49 -3.19 0.52
CA PRO A 155 20.89 -2.78 0.60
C PRO A 155 20.98 -1.51 1.46
N GLY A 156 21.85 -1.54 2.48
CA GLY A 156 22.11 -0.41 3.37
C GLY A 156 21.87 -0.68 4.87
N GLY A 157 21.28 -1.82 5.25
CA GLY A 157 21.28 -2.30 6.64
C GLY A 157 20.46 -1.50 7.65
N VAL A 158 19.49 -0.69 7.22
CA VAL A 158 18.64 0.10 8.13
C VAL A 158 17.32 -0.64 8.36
N GLU A 159 17.03 -0.95 9.62
CA GLU A 159 15.73 -1.47 10.07
C GLU A 159 14.69 -0.35 10.02
N LEU A 160 13.75 -0.43 9.08
CA LEU A 160 12.73 0.60 8.85
C LEU A 160 11.33 0.21 9.30
N ASP A 161 11.09 -1.08 9.62
CA ASP A 161 9.75 -1.60 9.95
C ASP A 161 8.70 -1.23 8.88
N GLY A 162 9.13 -1.22 7.61
CA GLY A 162 8.42 -0.59 6.50
C GLY A 162 7.08 -1.23 6.17
N SER A 163 7.01 -2.57 6.26
CA SER A 163 5.77 -3.33 6.07
C SER A 163 4.71 -2.93 7.10
N ARG A 164 5.08 -2.85 8.38
CA ARG A 164 4.17 -2.42 9.44
C ARG A 164 3.76 -0.96 9.28
N LEU A 165 4.69 -0.06 9.01
CA LEU A 165 4.37 1.36 8.81
C LEU A 165 3.43 1.57 7.63
N PHE A 166 3.62 0.80 6.55
CA PHE A 166 2.74 0.82 5.38
C PHE A 166 1.35 0.29 5.73
N ARG A 167 1.28 -0.86 6.39
CA ARG A 167 0.06 -1.49 6.90
C ARG A 167 -0.73 -0.53 7.77
N ASP A 168 -0.12 -0.04 8.83
CA ASP A 168 -0.78 0.79 9.84
C ASP A 168 -1.32 2.07 9.19
N ARG A 169 -0.53 2.72 8.32
CA ARG A 169 -0.99 3.87 7.54
C ARG A 169 -2.21 3.52 6.68
N MET A 170 -2.18 2.41 5.95
CA MET A 170 -3.28 2.00 5.11
C MET A 170 -4.56 1.78 5.92
N TYR A 171 -4.48 1.05 7.04
CA TYR A 171 -5.60 0.86 7.94
C TYR A 171 -6.17 2.20 8.41
N LEU A 172 -5.32 3.10 8.89
CA LEU A 172 -5.71 4.43 9.40
C LEU A 172 -6.36 5.31 8.32
N GLN A 173 -5.79 5.36 7.11
CA GLN A 173 -6.34 6.16 5.99
C GLN A 173 -7.72 5.67 5.52
N TYR A 174 -8.06 4.43 5.83
CA TYR A 174 -9.37 3.84 5.56
C TYR A 174 -10.30 3.80 6.78
N GLY A 175 -9.91 4.42 7.91
CA GLY A 175 -10.69 4.43 9.14
C GLY A 175 -10.91 3.04 9.75
N VAL A 176 -9.98 2.12 9.50
CA VAL A 176 -9.96 0.79 10.10
C VAL A 176 -8.86 0.77 11.15
N ILE A 177 -9.16 0.25 12.35
CA ILE A 177 -8.17 0.13 13.42
C ILE A 177 -7.11 -0.89 12.97
N PRO A 178 -5.80 -0.55 12.98
CA PRO A 178 -4.74 -1.49 12.63
C PRO A 178 -4.76 -2.74 13.53
N PRO A 179 -4.21 -3.87 13.06
CA PRO A 179 -4.00 -5.04 13.91
C PRO A 179 -3.16 -4.72 15.15
N VAL A 180 -3.46 -5.39 16.26
CA VAL A 180 -2.67 -5.27 17.49
C VAL A 180 -1.24 -5.76 17.22
N ARG A 181 -0.25 -4.97 17.62
CA ARG A 181 1.16 -5.35 17.48
C ARG A 181 1.48 -6.45 18.48
N ARG A 182 2.07 -7.54 17.98
CA ARG A 182 2.69 -8.59 18.78
C ARG A 182 4.20 -8.42 18.71
N TYR A 183 4.86 -8.32 19.85
CA TYR A 183 6.28 -8.01 19.96
C TYR A 183 7.13 -9.25 20.14
N ASN A 184 6.65 -10.19 20.96
CA ASN A 184 7.47 -11.31 21.41
C ASN A 184 7.09 -12.62 20.72
N TYR A 185 5.79 -12.89 20.57
CA TYR A 185 5.27 -14.15 20.05
C TYR A 185 3.98 -13.95 19.26
N SER A 186 3.70 -14.78 18.25
CA SER A 186 2.43 -14.77 17.49
C SER A 186 1.20 -15.11 18.34
N THR A 187 1.41 -15.64 19.56
CA THR A 187 0.36 -15.93 20.54
C THR A 187 0.10 -14.79 21.52
N GLU A 188 0.81 -13.66 21.43
CA GLU A 188 0.63 -12.54 22.35
C GLU A 188 -0.82 -12.01 22.31
N GLY A 189 -1.44 -11.92 23.49
CA GLY A 189 -2.83 -11.53 23.65
C GLY A 189 -3.85 -12.61 23.28
N ARG A 190 -3.42 -13.85 23.00
CA ARG A 190 -4.31 -14.98 22.73
C ARG A 190 -4.42 -15.95 23.91
N ASN A 191 -5.60 -16.51 24.08
CA ASN A 191 -5.84 -17.66 24.95
C ASN A 191 -5.62 -18.97 24.18
N ARG A 192 -5.30 -20.05 24.91
CA ARG A 192 -5.16 -21.41 24.33
C ARG A 192 -6.44 -21.93 23.65
N HIS A 193 -7.58 -21.31 23.94
CA HIS A 193 -8.90 -21.65 23.41
C HIS A 193 -9.30 -20.78 22.21
N ASP A 194 -8.50 -19.79 21.86
CA ASP A 194 -8.81 -18.93 20.72
C ASP A 194 -8.65 -19.72 19.43
N ILE A 195 -9.67 -19.61 18.57
CA ILE A 195 -9.68 -20.28 17.27
C ILE A 195 -8.96 -19.37 16.28
N LEU A 196 -7.90 -19.88 15.66
CA LEU A 196 -7.19 -19.18 14.61
C LEU A 196 -8.05 -19.12 13.35
N VAL A 197 -8.09 -17.94 12.73
CA VAL A 197 -8.79 -17.73 11.46
C VAL A 197 -7.78 -17.84 10.32
N ALA A 198 -7.91 -18.91 9.55
CA ALA A 198 -7.11 -19.14 8.37
C ALA A 198 -7.92 -18.89 7.09
N TYR A 199 -7.28 -18.28 6.11
CA TYR A 199 -7.89 -18.03 4.82
C TYR A 199 -7.00 -18.54 3.70
N VAL A 200 -7.57 -19.44 2.88
CA VAL A 200 -6.98 -19.80 1.60
C VAL A 200 -7.48 -18.82 0.56
N ILE A 201 -6.56 -18.08 -0.04
CA ILE A 201 -6.90 -17.13 -1.08
C ILE A 201 -6.69 -17.77 -2.45
N ASP A 202 -7.77 -17.86 -3.21
CA ASP A 202 -7.78 -18.44 -4.55
C ASP A 202 -6.74 -17.77 -5.44
N ASN A 203 -5.98 -18.61 -6.14
CA ASN A 203 -4.95 -18.17 -7.05
C ASN A 203 -5.18 -18.83 -8.40
N LYS A 204 -5.09 -18.04 -9.49
CA LYS A 204 -5.22 -18.55 -10.86
C LYS A 204 -4.23 -19.66 -11.21
N ARG A 205 -3.14 -19.80 -10.44
CA ARG A 205 -2.11 -20.82 -10.61
C ARG A 205 -2.47 -22.16 -9.99
N TYR A 206 -3.46 -22.22 -9.09
CA TYR A 206 -3.95 -23.50 -8.62
C TYR A 206 -4.60 -24.24 -9.78
N THR A 207 -4.28 -25.51 -9.93
CA THR A 207 -4.98 -26.45 -10.81
C THR A 207 -6.30 -26.88 -10.18
N GLU A 208 -7.13 -27.62 -10.90
CA GLU A 208 -8.35 -28.21 -10.33
C GLU A 208 -7.99 -29.22 -9.23
N SER A 209 -6.99 -30.08 -9.48
CA SER A 209 -6.43 -31.02 -8.49
C SER A 209 -5.96 -30.30 -7.22
N ASP A 210 -5.20 -29.19 -7.36
CA ASP A 210 -4.76 -28.42 -6.20
C ASP A 210 -5.95 -27.90 -5.38
N ARG A 211 -7.03 -27.46 -6.04
CA ARG A 211 -8.23 -26.97 -5.34
C ARG A 211 -8.97 -28.10 -4.63
N GLU A 212 -9.03 -29.28 -5.22
CA GLU A 212 -9.62 -30.46 -4.57
C GLU A 212 -8.84 -30.85 -3.31
N GLU A 213 -7.51 -30.93 -3.41
CA GLU A 213 -6.62 -31.23 -2.28
C GLU A 213 -6.71 -30.17 -1.18
N ILE A 214 -6.68 -28.90 -1.54
CA ILE A 214 -6.86 -27.79 -0.60
C ILE A 214 -8.21 -27.90 0.11
N ASN A 215 -9.30 -28.16 -0.63
CA ASN A 215 -10.63 -28.29 -0.05
C ASN A 215 -10.73 -29.51 0.89
N ALA A 216 -10.09 -30.62 0.55
CA ALA A 216 -10.01 -31.80 1.40
C ALA A 216 -9.28 -31.48 2.72
N ALA A 217 -8.11 -30.86 2.65
CA ALA A 217 -7.33 -30.45 3.81
C ALA A 217 -8.10 -29.44 4.69
N MET A 218 -8.78 -28.46 4.07
CA MET A 218 -9.62 -27.51 4.79
C MET A 218 -10.76 -28.20 5.53
N LYS A 219 -11.40 -29.19 4.91
CA LYS A 219 -12.49 -29.95 5.54
C LYS A 219 -11.98 -30.74 6.73
N GLU A 220 -10.83 -31.38 6.61
CA GLU A 220 -10.16 -32.10 7.70
C GLU A 220 -9.89 -31.17 8.90
N ILE A 221 -9.23 -30.03 8.66
CA ILE A 221 -8.90 -29.06 9.72
C ILE A 221 -10.16 -28.50 10.40
N ASN A 222 -11.18 -28.15 9.61
CA ASN A 222 -12.43 -27.63 10.15
C ASN A 222 -13.20 -28.69 10.94
N ASN A 223 -13.22 -29.93 10.48
CA ASN A 223 -13.86 -31.05 11.21
C ASN A 223 -13.17 -31.27 12.56
N TYR A 224 -11.83 -31.30 12.58
CA TYR A 224 -11.06 -31.37 13.82
C TYR A 224 -11.46 -30.25 14.78
N THR A 225 -11.55 -29.01 14.29
CA THR A 225 -11.93 -27.86 15.11
C THR A 225 -13.36 -27.98 15.66
N ILE A 226 -14.33 -28.39 14.84
CA ILE A 226 -15.73 -28.58 15.26
C ILE A 226 -15.84 -29.70 16.29
N GLU A 227 -15.15 -30.82 16.09
CA GLU A 227 -15.17 -31.96 17.01
C GLU A 227 -14.62 -31.61 18.40
N HIS A 228 -13.63 -30.72 18.47
CA HIS A 228 -13.00 -30.31 19.74
C HIS A 228 -13.73 -29.15 20.43
N GLN A 229 -14.44 -28.30 19.69
CA GLN A 229 -15.27 -27.24 20.28
C GLN A 229 -16.40 -27.76 21.17
N ASN A 230 -16.89 -28.97 20.90
CA ASN A 230 -18.01 -29.57 21.62
C ASN A 230 -17.59 -30.46 22.81
N ARG A 231 -16.28 -30.53 23.13
CA ARG A 231 -15.77 -31.36 24.24
C ARG A 231 -15.76 -30.62 25.56
N SER A 232 -15.65 -31.38 26.67
CA SER A 232 -15.55 -30.78 28.01
C SER A 232 -14.27 -29.96 28.15
N ILE A 233 -14.28 -28.95 29.02
CA ILE A 233 -13.11 -28.10 29.31
C ILE A 233 -11.90 -28.94 29.76
N ALA A 234 -12.13 -30.09 30.41
CA ALA A 234 -11.07 -31.00 30.83
C ALA A 234 -10.37 -31.71 29.64
N ASP A 235 -11.11 -31.99 28.57
CA ASP A 235 -10.59 -32.63 27.36
C ASP A 235 -9.89 -31.62 26.43
N ILE A 236 -10.33 -30.36 26.45
CA ILE A 236 -9.73 -29.28 25.65
C ILE A 236 -8.31 -28.91 26.13
N ASN A 237 -7.95 -29.22 27.38
CA ASN A 237 -6.57 -29.05 27.86
C ASN A 237 -5.55 -30.00 27.17
N LYS A 238 -6.03 -30.99 26.41
CA LYS A 238 -5.25 -31.96 25.65
C LYS A 238 -5.35 -31.74 24.13
N LEU A 239 -5.43 -30.50 23.67
CA LEU A 239 -5.30 -30.22 22.24
C LEU A 239 -3.90 -30.60 21.74
N ASP A 240 -3.87 -31.44 20.72
CA ASP A 240 -2.65 -31.79 19.99
C ASP A 240 -2.17 -30.62 19.10
N TRP A 241 -3.11 -29.82 18.57
CA TRP A 241 -2.85 -28.68 17.69
C TRP A 241 -3.81 -27.51 18.01
N PRO A 242 -3.46 -26.25 17.67
CA PRO A 242 -4.37 -25.12 17.80
C PRO A 242 -5.67 -25.36 17.02
N LEU A 243 -6.79 -24.86 17.55
CA LEU A 243 -8.05 -24.86 16.81
C LEU A 243 -7.97 -23.85 15.67
N VAL A 244 -8.28 -24.27 14.45
CA VAL A 244 -8.19 -23.43 13.25
C VAL A 244 -9.48 -23.52 12.45
N LYS A 245 -10.07 -22.36 12.16
CA LYS A 245 -11.16 -22.23 11.22
C LYS A 245 -10.61 -21.77 9.87
N VAL A 246 -10.64 -22.67 8.88
CA VAL A 246 -10.15 -22.39 7.53
C VAL A 246 -11.30 -22.04 6.60
N SER A 247 -11.19 -20.95 5.85
CA SER A 247 -12.18 -20.54 4.86
C SER A 247 -11.52 -20.26 3.51
N TYR A 248 -12.20 -20.61 2.42
CA TYR A 248 -11.72 -20.38 1.06
C TYR A 248 -12.29 -19.06 0.56
N ILE A 249 -11.43 -18.20 0.03
CA ILE A 249 -11.83 -16.89 -0.48
C ILE A 249 -11.40 -16.76 -1.94
N HIS A 250 -12.37 -16.50 -2.80
CA HIS A 250 -12.09 -16.01 -4.15
C HIS A 250 -11.89 -14.49 -4.14
N TYR A 251 -10.77 -14.01 -4.67
CA TYR A 251 -10.43 -12.57 -4.66
C TYR A 251 -11.58 -11.68 -5.12
N TYR A 252 -12.21 -12.01 -6.25
CA TYR A 252 -13.29 -11.21 -6.83
C TYR A 252 -14.56 -11.15 -5.95
N ARG A 253 -14.72 -12.08 -5.00
CA ARG A 253 -15.88 -12.18 -4.11
C ARG A 253 -15.72 -11.46 -2.78
N ILE A 254 -14.51 -11.01 -2.40
CA ILE A 254 -14.27 -10.42 -1.07
C ILE A 254 -15.20 -9.23 -0.81
N GLY A 255 -15.41 -8.36 -1.79
CA GLY A 255 -16.36 -7.25 -1.63
C GLY A 255 -17.79 -7.52 -2.08
N GLU A 256 -18.09 -8.66 -2.71
CA GLU A 256 -19.48 -9.06 -2.99
C GLU A 256 -20.18 -9.55 -1.72
N ALA A 257 -19.45 -10.20 -0.81
CA ALA A 257 -19.97 -10.64 0.48
C ALA A 257 -20.49 -9.48 1.36
N HIS A 258 -19.96 -8.26 1.16
CA HIS A 258 -20.36 -7.06 1.91
C HIS A 258 -21.50 -6.25 1.27
N LYS A 259 -21.70 -6.33 -0.06
CA LYS A 259 -22.82 -5.64 -0.75
C LYS A 259 -24.20 -6.05 -0.22
N LYS A 260 -24.33 -7.24 0.38
CA LYS A 260 -25.59 -7.71 0.98
C LYS A 260 -25.96 -7.01 2.30
N LYS A 261 -25.06 -6.24 2.95
CA LYS A 261 -25.31 -5.60 4.25
C LYS A 261 -25.42 -4.07 4.23
N THR A 262 -25.02 -3.39 3.16
CA THR A 262 -24.83 -1.92 3.14
C THR A 262 -25.98 -1.10 2.53
N SER A 263 -27.15 -1.68 2.26
CA SER A 263 -28.26 -1.00 1.56
C SER A 263 -29.03 0.09 2.35
N ARG A 264 -28.44 0.76 3.35
CA ARG A 264 -29.17 1.72 4.20
C ARG A 264 -28.56 3.09 4.48
N PHE A 265 -27.52 3.53 3.77
CA PHE A 265 -27.07 4.91 3.91
C PHE A 265 -27.50 5.75 2.70
N LYS A 266 -28.53 6.58 2.89
CA LYS A 266 -28.92 7.62 1.94
C LYS A 266 -27.87 8.73 2.00
N ALA A 267 -27.24 9.03 0.86
CA ALA A 267 -26.33 10.15 0.72
C ALA A 267 -27.04 11.47 1.07
N THR A 268 -26.46 12.25 1.96
CA THR A 268 -26.88 13.62 2.27
C THR A 268 -26.13 14.64 1.42
N PRO A 269 -26.69 15.84 1.20
CA PRO A 269 -26.10 16.85 0.33
C PRO A 269 -24.78 17.39 0.88
N ILE A 270 -23.82 17.50 -0.03
CA ILE A 270 -22.45 18.04 0.03
C ILE A 270 -22.24 19.06 1.17
N ASP A 271 -21.32 18.73 2.09
CA ASP A 271 -20.84 19.56 3.18
C ASP A 271 -19.47 20.17 2.82
N ALA A 272 -19.28 21.47 3.06
CA ALA A 272 -18.14 22.28 2.64
C ALA A 272 -16.91 22.21 3.58
N ARG A 273 -16.73 21.10 4.31
CA ARG A 273 -15.57 20.87 5.19
C ARG A 273 -14.42 20.21 4.42
N SER A 274 -13.16 20.49 4.80
CA SER A 274 -11.96 19.76 4.30
C SER A 274 -12.25 18.27 4.26
N PRO A 275 -11.82 17.52 3.23
CA PRO A 275 -12.38 16.22 2.91
C PRO A 275 -12.10 15.22 4.03
N THR A 276 -12.99 15.19 5.01
CA THR A 276 -13.42 13.94 5.61
C THR A 276 -14.10 13.24 4.46
N TYR A 277 -13.32 12.52 3.63
CA TYR A 277 -13.87 11.46 2.82
C TYR A 277 -14.82 10.75 3.75
N GLU A 278 -16.14 10.87 3.52
CA GLU A 278 -17.10 10.09 4.27
C GLU A 278 -16.54 8.67 4.23
N LEU A 279 -16.50 8.01 5.39
CA LEU A 279 -16.02 6.63 5.55
C LEU A 279 -17.00 5.68 4.85
N ILE A 280 -17.31 5.97 3.59
CA ILE A 280 -18.03 5.17 2.64
C ILE A 280 -17.23 3.90 2.53
N GLU A 281 -17.86 2.83 3.00
CA GLU A 281 -17.26 1.51 2.98
C GLU A 281 -16.94 1.13 1.53
N THR A 282 -15.66 1.17 1.18
CA THR A 282 -15.20 0.73 -0.13
C THR A 282 -14.97 -0.77 -0.14
N TYR A 283 -14.89 -1.34 -1.34
CA TYR A 283 -14.47 -2.73 -1.54
C TYR A 283 -13.14 -3.04 -0.80
N PHE A 284 -12.19 -2.12 -0.87
CA PHE A 284 -10.89 -2.27 -0.23
C PHE A 284 -10.98 -2.12 1.30
N THR A 285 -11.87 -1.27 1.80
CA THR A 285 -12.15 -1.18 3.25
C THR A 285 -12.63 -2.52 3.82
N ALA A 286 -13.54 -3.19 3.12
CA ALA A 286 -14.00 -4.53 3.50
C ALA A 286 -12.87 -5.58 3.45
N GLN A 287 -12.00 -5.50 2.43
CA GLN A 287 -10.79 -6.34 2.37
C GLN A 287 -9.86 -6.11 3.57
N LEU A 288 -9.57 -4.86 3.93
CA LEU A 288 -8.75 -4.54 5.10
C LEU A 288 -9.36 -5.12 6.39
N ARG A 289 -10.67 -4.96 6.59
CA ARG A 289 -11.36 -5.55 7.77
C ARG A 289 -11.22 -7.07 7.82
N LEU A 290 -11.32 -7.74 6.69
CA LEU A 290 -11.12 -9.19 6.59
C LEU A 290 -9.67 -9.59 6.91
N LEU A 291 -8.70 -8.90 6.30
CA LEU A 291 -7.27 -9.14 6.51
C LEU A 291 -6.85 -8.94 7.97
N ARG A 292 -7.45 -7.95 8.64
CA ARG A 292 -7.21 -7.69 10.07
C ARG A 292 -7.58 -8.88 10.96
N THR A 293 -8.59 -9.65 10.56
CA THR A 293 -9.07 -10.82 11.32
C THR A 293 -8.33 -12.10 10.95
N MET A 294 -7.48 -12.07 9.92
CA MET A 294 -6.76 -13.24 9.43
C MET A 294 -5.54 -13.50 10.30
N ASP A 295 -5.44 -14.71 10.82
CA ASP A 295 -4.27 -15.16 11.58
C ASP A 295 -3.29 -15.93 10.69
N ILE A 296 -3.81 -16.65 9.68
CA ILE A 296 -3.01 -17.44 8.75
C ILE A 296 -3.46 -17.11 7.33
N GLN A 297 -2.54 -16.62 6.52
CA GLN A 297 -2.74 -16.45 5.08
C GLN A 297 -2.14 -17.62 4.31
N ILE A 298 -2.94 -18.24 3.44
CA ILE A 298 -2.48 -19.26 2.51
C ILE A 298 -2.72 -18.74 1.10
N THR A 299 -1.67 -18.56 0.32
CA THR A 299 -1.75 -18.08 -1.07
C THR A 299 -0.66 -18.70 -1.93
N GLY A 300 -0.95 -18.92 -3.21
CA GLY A 300 0.07 -19.25 -4.19
C GLY A 300 1.00 -18.06 -4.46
N PRO A 301 2.16 -18.29 -5.10
CA PRO A 301 3.11 -17.24 -5.42
C PRO A 301 2.51 -16.18 -6.34
N GLY A 302 2.82 -14.92 -6.07
CA GLY A 302 2.36 -13.75 -6.83
C GLY A 302 2.03 -12.57 -5.92
N THR A 303 1.40 -11.54 -6.47
CA THR A 303 1.07 -10.30 -5.73
C THR A 303 0.11 -10.51 -4.55
N GLY A 304 -0.54 -11.67 -4.46
CA GLY A 304 -1.28 -12.09 -3.28
C GLY A 304 -0.43 -12.19 -2.01
N SER A 305 0.89 -12.36 -2.13
CA SER A 305 1.78 -12.35 -0.96
C SER A 305 1.86 -10.98 -0.27
N MET A 306 1.54 -9.89 -0.98
CA MET A 306 1.55 -8.56 -0.38
C MET A 306 0.50 -8.40 0.72
N TYR A 307 -0.58 -9.17 0.68
CA TYR A 307 -1.59 -9.15 1.73
C TYR A 307 -1.07 -9.68 3.07
N GLN A 308 0.06 -10.40 3.09
CA GLN A 308 0.70 -10.84 4.33
C GLN A 308 1.07 -9.64 5.20
N SER A 309 1.55 -8.56 4.57
CA SER A 309 1.86 -7.33 5.29
C SER A 309 0.66 -6.71 6.00
N PHE A 310 -0.58 -7.15 5.69
CA PHE A 310 -1.80 -6.66 6.32
C PHE A 310 -2.35 -7.55 7.44
N VAL A 311 -1.77 -8.74 7.65
CA VAL A 311 -2.13 -9.61 8.76
C VAL A 311 -1.49 -9.10 10.07
N PRO A 312 -2.00 -9.50 11.25
CA PRO A 312 -1.47 -9.02 12.54
C PRO A 312 0.02 -9.28 12.73
N ASP A 313 0.50 -10.46 12.30
CA ASP A 313 1.86 -10.92 12.53
C ASP A 313 2.87 -10.52 11.43
N GLY A 314 2.40 -9.87 10.35
CA GLY A 314 3.22 -9.25 9.29
C GLY A 314 4.50 -10.00 8.91
#